data_AF-C3Z4I6-F1
#
_entry.id   AF-C3Z4I6-F1
#
_cell.length_a   1.000
_cell.length_b   1.000
_cell.length_c   1.000
_cell.angle_alpha   90.00
_cell.angle_beta   90.00
_cell.angle_gamma   90.00
#
_symmetry.space_group_name_H-M   'P 1'
#
loop_
_entity.id
_entity.type
_entity.pdbx_description
1 polymer ?
#
loop_
_entity_poly.entity_id
_entity_poly.type
_entity_poly.pdbx_seq_one_letter_code
_entity_poly.pdbx_strand_id
1 'polypeptide(L)'
;GGRLLDVGSGPTVYQLVSASRVFPEIVCSDFHKGALAEIKKWKESDACAFDWSPFFQHVAGLEGSSWESRQDQLRSAIKDVVPCDVFNPNPLHPGMFEPFDAIISAYCLESACYDKGRLPYVQAVRNISTLLKSGGHLVLQTYIGVTYWVDKEGNKTPDSLCLDTDFVLKTLSEAGFT
;
A
#
# COMPACT_ATOMS: atom_id res chain seq x y z
N GLY A 1 -1.80 -5.06 16.44
CA GLY A 1 -1.93 -6.42 15.88
C GLY A 1 -0.55 -6.94 15.53
N GLY A 2 -0.43 -8.19 15.11
CA GLY A 2 0.84 -8.77 14.70
C GLY A 2 1.14 -8.64 13.20
N ARG A 3 0.09 -8.61 12.37
CA ARG A 3 0.22 -8.78 10.91
C ARG A 3 -0.42 -7.63 10.13
N LEU A 4 0.35 -7.03 9.23
CA LEU A 4 -0.08 -5.96 8.33
C LEU A 4 0.08 -6.38 6.86
N LEU A 5 -0.91 -6.05 6.05
CA LEU A 5 -0.82 -6.15 4.60
C LEU A 5 -0.74 -4.76 3.98
N ASP A 6 0.21 -4.56 3.10
CA ASP A 6 0.30 -3.38 2.25
C ASP A 6 -0.23 -3.72 0.85
N VAL A 7 -1.33 -3.09 0.45
CA VAL A 7 -2.04 -3.34 -0.80
C VAL A 7 -1.69 -2.28 -1.82
N GLY A 8 -1.08 -2.72 -2.93
CA GLY A 8 -0.59 -1.84 -3.97
C GLY A 8 0.60 -1.03 -3.49
N SER A 9 1.60 -1.72 -2.92
CA SER A 9 2.82 -1.12 -2.39
C SER A 9 3.57 -0.27 -3.42
N GLY A 10 3.38 -0.55 -4.71
CA GLY A 10 4.23 -0.04 -5.78
C GLY A 10 5.70 -0.42 -5.53
N PRO A 11 6.66 0.30 -6.12
CA PRO A 11 8.07 0.12 -5.81
C PRO A 11 8.49 0.86 -4.51
N THR A 12 7.59 1.01 -3.53
CA THR A 12 7.77 1.95 -2.40
C THR A 12 7.64 1.31 -1.03
N VAL A 13 8.32 1.90 -0.02
CA VAL A 13 8.32 1.40 1.37
C VAL A 13 8.06 2.48 2.43
N TYR A 14 7.94 3.75 2.03
CA TYR A 14 7.83 4.88 2.97
C TYR A 14 6.59 4.78 3.87
N GLN A 15 5.47 4.27 3.34
CA GLN A 15 4.20 4.06 4.02
C GLN A 15 4.30 3.05 5.17
N LEU A 16 5.38 2.26 5.21
CA LEU A 16 5.58 1.18 6.19
C LEU A 16 6.59 1.55 7.28
N VAL A 17 7.28 2.70 7.17
CA VAL A 17 8.36 3.07 8.09
C VAL A 17 7.86 3.18 9.53
N SER A 18 6.79 3.95 9.77
CA SER A 18 6.16 4.03 11.11
C SER A 18 5.40 2.74 11.46
N ALA A 19 4.77 2.09 10.47
CA ALA A 19 3.95 0.89 10.70
C ALA A 19 4.77 -0.27 11.28
N SER A 20 6.01 -0.45 10.82
CA SER A 20 6.90 -1.53 11.29
C SER A 20 7.28 -1.44 12.77
N ARG A 21 7.01 -0.32 13.45
CA ARG A 21 7.11 -0.20 14.93
C ARG A 21 6.10 -1.06 15.66
N VAL A 22 4.94 -1.24 15.05
CA VAL A 22 3.77 -1.88 15.65
C VAL A 22 3.55 -3.28 15.07
N PHE A 23 3.87 -3.44 13.79
CA PHE A 23 3.65 -4.68 13.04
C PHE A 23 4.98 -5.38 12.73
N PRO A 24 5.35 -6.44 13.49
CA PRO A 24 6.56 -7.22 13.22
C PRO A 24 6.44 -8.14 11.99
N GLU A 25 5.23 -8.33 11.46
CA GLU A 25 4.98 -9.09 10.23
C GLU A 25 4.24 -8.22 9.21
N ILE A 26 4.94 -7.87 8.14
CA ILE A 26 4.41 -7.09 7.02
C ILE A 26 4.47 -7.94 5.75
N VAL A 27 3.38 -7.97 5.00
CA VAL A 27 3.33 -8.51 3.64
C VAL A 27 3.14 -7.34 2.69
N CYS A 28 4.08 -7.16 1.76
CA CYS A 28 3.92 -6.18 0.67
C CYS A 28 3.25 -6.85 -0.51
N SER A 29 2.41 -6.13 -1.24
CA SER A 29 1.70 -6.72 -2.36
C SER A 29 1.39 -5.71 -3.46
N ASP A 30 1.47 -6.15 -4.70
CA ASP A 30 1.27 -5.32 -5.89
C ASP A 30 0.90 -6.17 -7.10
N PHE A 31 0.19 -5.57 -8.06
CA PHE A 31 -0.14 -6.21 -9.33
C PHE A 31 1.10 -6.34 -10.25
N HIS A 32 1.99 -5.34 -10.21
CA HIS A 32 3.12 -5.25 -11.10
C HIS A 32 4.33 -6.01 -10.54
N LYS A 33 4.79 -7.03 -11.29
CA LYS A 33 5.99 -7.80 -10.94
C LYS A 33 7.24 -6.93 -10.79
N GLY A 34 7.34 -5.83 -11.54
CA GLY A 34 8.45 -4.87 -11.44
C GLY A 34 8.48 -4.16 -10.09
N ALA A 35 7.32 -3.69 -9.60
CA ALA A 35 7.19 -3.08 -8.28
C ALA A 35 7.63 -4.04 -7.15
N LEU A 36 7.15 -5.29 -7.22
CA LEU A 36 7.53 -6.34 -6.28
C LEU A 36 9.05 -6.61 -6.30
N ALA A 37 9.68 -6.57 -7.48
CA ALA A 37 11.11 -6.76 -7.61
C ALA A 37 11.91 -5.62 -6.94
N GLU A 38 11.47 -4.37 -7.06
CA GLU A 38 12.13 -3.24 -6.39
C GLU A 38 12.06 -3.33 -4.87
N ILE A 39 10.93 -3.75 -4.31
CA ILE A 39 10.82 -3.99 -2.86
C ILE A 39 11.76 -5.11 -2.41
N LYS A 40 11.85 -6.21 -3.17
CA LYS A 40 12.74 -7.34 -2.85
C LYS A 40 14.21 -6.90 -2.85
N LYS A 41 14.64 -6.18 -3.90
CA LYS A 41 16.00 -5.60 -3.98
C LYS A 41 16.31 -4.75 -2.76
N TRP A 42 15.40 -3.84 -2.40
CA TRP A 42 15.61 -2.96 -1.25
C TRP A 42 15.65 -3.71 0.09
N LYS A 43 14.77 -4.71 0.26
CA LYS A 43 14.75 -5.58 1.45
C LYS A 43 16.07 -6.34 1.60
N GLU A 44 16.63 -6.82 0.50
CA GLU A 44 17.88 -7.61 0.45
C GLU A 44 19.14 -6.73 0.53
N SER A 45 18.99 -5.41 0.68
CA SER A 45 20.10 -4.43 0.68
C SER A 45 20.94 -4.49 -0.60
N ASP A 46 20.29 -4.74 -1.75
CA ASP A 46 20.93 -4.71 -3.06
C ASP A 46 21.49 -3.31 -3.37
N ALA A 47 22.70 -3.24 -3.91
CA ALA A 47 23.39 -1.98 -4.22
C ALA A 47 22.68 -1.13 -5.28
N CYS A 48 21.83 -1.73 -6.10
CA CYS A 48 21.02 -1.08 -7.12
C CYS A 48 19.61 -0.70 -6.64
N ALA A 49 19.29 -0.96 -5.37
CA ALA A 49 18.00 -0.57 -4.81
C ALA A 49 17.87 0.96 -4.70
N PHE A 50 16.64 1.47 -4.80
CA PHE A 50 16.38 2.89 -4.56
C PHE A 50 16.81 3.30 -3.15
N ASP A 51 17.48 4.45 -3.04
CA ASP A 51 17.92 4.99 -1.75
C ASP A 51 16.76 5.65 -1.00
N TRP A 52 16.18 4.90 -0.06
CA TRP A 52 15.12 5.39 0.81
C TRP A 52 15.63 6.15 2.05
N SER A 53 16.94 6.29 2.25
CA SER A 53 17.53 6.90 3.46
C SER A 53 16.96 8.28 3.80
N PRO A 54 16.70 9.21 2.85
CA PRO A 54 16.09 10.49 3.17
C PRO A 54 14.71 10.39 3.83
N PHE A 55 13.91 9.39 3.45
CA PHE A 55 12.58 9.15 4.05
C PHE A 55 12.72 8.59 5.46
N PHE A 56 13.67 7.66 5.68
CA PHE A 56 13.96 7.15 7.01
C PHE A 56 14.49 8.24 7.94
N GLN A 57 15.39 9.09 7.47
CA GLN A 57 15.89 10.23 8.24
C GLN A 57 14.77 11.19 8.64
N HIS A 58 13.86 11.49 7.71
CA HIS A 58 12.70 12.33 7.99
C HIS A 58 11.78 11.71 9.06
N VAL A 59 11.35 10.47 8.86
CA VAL A 59 10.46 9.78 9.81
C VAL A 59 11.14 9.58 11.16
N ALA A 60 12.41 9.16 11.18
CA ALA A 60 13.14 8.96 12.42
C ALA A 60 13.33 10.27 13.21
N GLY A 61 13.52 11.40 12.52
CA GLY A 61 13.55 12.72 13.13
C GLY A 61 12.22 13.11 13.79
N LEU A 62 11.08 12.79 13.15
CA LEU A 62 9.75 12.99 13.73
C LEU A 62 9.48 12.05 14.92
N GLU A 63 10.00 10.83 14.87
CA GLU A 63 9.75 9.79 15.87
C GLU A 63 10.77 9.76 17.02
N GLY A 64 11.85 10.55 16.94
CA GLY A 64 12.93 10.56 17.93
C GLY A 64 13.72 9.25 17.99
N SER A 65 14.04 8.66 16.82
CA SER A 65 14.76 7.38 16.70
C SER A 65 15.96 7.44 15.75
N SER A 66 16.77 6.37 15.67
CA SER A 66 17.83 6.23 14.65
C SER A 66 17.25 5.71 13.34
N TRP A 67 17.56 6.39 12.24
CA TRP A 67 17.05 6.04 10.92
C TRP A 67 17.59 4.71 10.40
N GLU A 68 18.84 4.36 10.74
CA GLU A 68 19.45 3.07 10.41
C GLU A 68 18.68 1.93 11.10
N SER A 69 18.37 2.10 12.39
CA SER A 69 17.57 1.13 13.14
C SER A 69 16.15 1.00 12.59
N ARG A 70 15.52 2.12 12.18
CA ARG A 70 14.20 2.09 11.52
C ARG A 70 14.25 1.31 10.20
N GLN A 71 15.29 1.51 9.42
CA GLN A 71 15.49 0.84 8.13
C GLN A 71 15.63 -0.67 8.32
N ASP A 72 16.51 -1.11 9.21
CA ASP A 72 16.73 -2.53 9.47
C ASP A 72 15.49 -3.19 10.09
N GLN A 73 14.76 -2.46 10.95
CA GLN A 73 13.49 -2.95 11.48
C GLN A 73 12.47 -3.18 10.36
N LEU A 74 12.30 -2.24 9.42
CA LEU A 74 11.36 -2.43 8.33
C LEU A 74 11.76 -3.60 7.43
N ARG A 75 13.05 -3.71 7.06
CA ARG A 75 13.55 -4.85 6.28
C ARG A 75 13.25 -6.19 6.95
N SER A 76 13.44 -6.26 8.26
CA SER A 76 13.14 -7.45 9.07
C SER A 76 11.63 -7.72 9.16
N ALA A 77 10.81 -6.69 9.28
CA ALA A 77 9.36 -6.81 9.39
C ALA A 77 8.71 -7.32 8.10
N ILE A 78 9.24 -6.97 6.93
CA ILE A 78 8.74 -7.47 5.63
C ILE A 78 9.02 -8.98 5.52
N LYS A 79 7.99 -9.81 5.67
CA LYS A 79 8.09 -11.27 5.60
C LYS A 79 7.93 -11.78 4.18
N ASP A 80 7.03 -11.18 3.41
CA ASP A 80 6.74 -11.63 2.05
C ASP A 80 6.41 -10.45 1.12
N VAL A 81 6.59 -10.68 -0.18
CA VAL A 81 6.33 -9.73 -1.26
C VAL A 81 5.63 -10.47 -2.40
N VAL A 82 4.31 -10.29 -2.50
CA VAL A 82 3.41 -11.17 -3.26
C VAL A 82 2.56 -10.45 -4.31
N PRO A 83 2.10 -11.17 -5.36
CA PRO A 83 1.12 -10.61 -6.29
C PRO A 83 -0.20 -10.24 -5.59
N CYS A 84 -0.80 -9.13 -6.03
CA CYS A 84 -2.15 -8.73 -5.61
C CYS A 84 -2.95 -8.19 -6.79
N ASP A 85 -4.15 -8.71 -6.99
CA ASP A 85 -5.13 -8.17 -7.92
C ASP A 85 -6.39 -7.76 -7.15
N VAL A 86 -6.56 -6.46 -6.92
CA VAL A 86 -7.68 -5.91 -6.15
C VAL A 86 -9.06 -6.18 -6.79
N PHE A 87 -9.11 -6.58 -8.06
CA PHE A 87 -10.36 -6.96 -8.73
C PHE A 87 -10.75 -8.42 -8.49
N ASN A 88 -9.81 -9.25 -8.04
CA ASN A 88 -10.10 -10.64 -7.68
C ASN A 88 -10.83 -10.70 -6.33
N PRO A 89 -11.91 -11.51 -6.20
CA PRO A 89 -12.56 -11.77 -4.90
C PRO A 89 -11.61 -12.28 -3.82
N ASN A 90 -10.52 -12.96 -4.19
CA ASN A 90 -9.36 -13.20 -3.34
C ASN A 90 -8.16 -12.42 -3.93
N PRO A 91 -7.87 -11.20 -3.46
CA PRO A 91 -6.84 -10.37 -4.06
C PRO A 91 -5.44 -10.98 -4.07
N LEU A 92 -5.13 -11.86 -3.11
CA LEU A 92 -3.80 -12.45 -2.96
C LEU A 92 -3.65 -13.82 -3.66
N HIS A 93 -4.60 -14.23 -4.49
CA HIS A 93 -4.52 -15.50 -5.22
C HIS A 93 -3.22 -15.60 -6.05
N PRO A 94 -2.52 -16.76 -6.05
CA PRO A 94 -2.87 -18.04 -5.43
C PRO A 94 -2.43 -18.19 -3.96
N GLY A 95 -1.86 -17.14 -3.37
CA GLY A 95 -1.51 -17.12 -1.96
C GLY A 95 -2.74 -17.34 -1.06
N MET A 96 -2.52 -18.07 0.03
CA MET A 96 -3.49 -18.24 1.10
C MET A 96 -2.91 -17.63 2.37
N PHE A 97 -3.57 -16.60 2.86
CA PHE A 97 -3.17 -15.88 4.07
C PHE A 97 -4.32 -15.89 5.04
N GLU A 98 -4.01 -16.13 6.32
CA GLU A 98 -4.94 -15.79 7.39
C GLU A 98 -5.21 -14.27 7.36
N PRO A 99 -6.43 -13.81 7.72
CA PRO A 99 -6.75 -12.39 7.74
C PRO A 99 -5.77 -11.55 8.56
N PHE A 100 -5.51 -10.33 8.10
CA PHE A 100 -4.58 -9.38 8.67
C PHE A 100 -5.23 -8.53 9.77
N ASP A 101 -4.41 -8.02 10.69
CA ASP A 101 -4.89 -7.12 11.74
C ASP A 101 -5.07 -5.68 11.23
N ALA A 102 -4.30 -5.32 10.21
CA ALA A 102 -4.39 -4.03 9.54
C ALA A 102 -4.03 -4.12 8.05
N ILE A 103 -4.59 -3.22 7.26
CA ILE A 103 -4.24 -2.98 5.86
C ILE A 103 -3.80 -1.53 5.71
N ILE A 104 -2.72 -1.32 4.97
CA ILE A 104 -2.38 -0.02 4.39
C ILE A 104 -2.61 -0.14 2.87
N SER A 105 -3.19 0.89 2.28
CA SER A 105 -3.20 1.05 0.83
C SER A 105 -2.95 2.51 0.49
N ALA A 106 -1.84 2.79 -0.18
CA ALA A 106 -1.39 4.13 -0.50
C ALA A 106 -1.40 4.35 -2.01
N TYR A 107 -2.32 5.20 -2.46
CA TYR A 107 -2.47 5.62 -3.86
C TYR A 107 -2.72 4.50 -4.88
N CYS A 108 -3.21 3.35 -4.41
CA CYS A 108 -3.43 2.17 -5.24
C CYS A 108 -4.80 2.15 -5.90
N LEU A 109 -5.88 2.30 -5.12
CA LEU A 109 -7.23 1.92 -5.57
C LEU A 109 -7.77 2.86 -6.65
N GLU A 110 -7.53 4.17 -6.51
CA GLU A 110 -7.90 5.15 -7.54
C GLU A 110 -7.11 4.92 -8.83
N SER A 111 -5.86 4.47 -8.73
CA SER A 111 -5.03 4.22 -9.89
C SER A 111 -5.43 2.94 -10.60
N ALA A 112 -5.64 1.85 -9.86
CA ALA A 112 -6.13 0.59 -10.41
C ALA A 112 -7.47 0.76 -11.15
N CYS A 113 -8.32 1.69 -10.70
CA CYS A 113 -9.67 1.89 -11.23
C CYS A 113 -9.81 3.06 -12.21
N TYR A 114 -8.73 3.72 -12.62
CA TYR A 114 -8.81 4.96 -13.41
C TYR A 114 -9.61 4.80 -14.72
N ASP A 115 -9.42 3.68 -15.41
CA ASP A 115 -10.09 3.36 -16.67
C ASP A 115 -11.41 2.59 -16.50
N LYS A 116 -11.73 2.16 -15.26
CA LYS A 116 -12.88 1.28 -14.97
C LYS A 116 -14.03 2.01 -14.27
N GLY A 117 -13.73 3.11 -13.59
CA GLY A 117 -14.72 3.95 -12.93
C GLY A 117 -15.02 3.57 -11.48
N ARG A 118 -16.06 4.21 -10.93
CA ARG A 118 -16.40 4.15 -9.50
C ARG A 118 -16.94 2.80 -9.01
N LEU A 119 -17.65 2.04 -9.85
CA LEU A 119 -18.19 0.74 -9.43
C LEU A 119 -17.06 -0.29 -9.16
N PRO A 120 -16.06 -0.44 -10.05
CA PRO A 120 -14.87 -1.24 -9.75
C PRO A 120 -14.09 -0.77 -8.52
N TYR A 121 -14.02 0.54 -8.26
CA TYR A 121 -13.40 1.07 -7.04
C TYR A 121 -14.13 0.58 -5.77
N VAL A 122 -15.46 0.67 -5.74
CA VAL A 122 -16.28 0.14 -4.63
C VAL A 122 -16.03 -1.36 -4.44
N GLN A 123 -15.95 -2.12 -5.54
CA GLN A 123 -15.69 -3.55 -5.46
C GLN A 123 -14.28 -3.86 -4.96
N ALA A 124 -13.27 -3.09 -5.39
CA ALA A 124 -11.89 -3.25 -4.93
C ALA A 124 -11.76 -3.00 -3.42
N VAL A 125 -12.42 -1.95 -2.89
CA VAL A 125 -12.48 -1.69 -1.43
C VAL A 125 -13.10 -2.89 -0.69
N ARG A 126 -14.20 -3.45 -1.21
CA ARG A 126 -14.84 -4.64 -0.61
C ARG A 126 -13.95 -5.89 -0.69
N ASN A 127 -13.24 -6.09 -1.79
CA ASN A 127 -12.35 -7.23 -1.94
C ASN A 127 -11.20 -7.17 -0.93
N ILE A 128 -10.53 -6.02 -0.78
CA ILE A 128 -9.42 -5.88 0.17
C ILE A 128 -9.91 -5.95 1.62
N SER A 129 -11.14 -5.50 1.92
CA SER A 129 -11.69 -5.61 3.27
C SER A 129 -11.90 -7.06 3.71
N THR A 130 -12.07 -8.01 2.77
CA THR A 130 -12.14 -9.45 3.11
C THR A 130 -10.84 -10.02 3.66
N LEU A 131 -9.72 -9.34 3.43
CA LEU A 131 -8.41 -9.73 3.95
C LEU A 131 -8.18 -9.24 5.37
N LEU A 132 -9.09 -8.45 5.95
CA LEU A 132 -9.03 -7.97 7.33
C LEU A 132 -9.79 -8.88 8.29
N LYS A 133 -9.26 -9.01 9.50
CA LYS A 133 -10.03 -9.54 10.63
C LYS A 133 -11.21 -8.62 10.94
N SER A 134 -12.26 -9.18 11.53
CA SER A 134 -13.30 -8.38 12.18
C SER A 134 -12.68 -7.47 13.25
N GLY A 135 -12.97 -6.17 13.19
CA GLY A 135 -12.33 -5.15 14.04
C GLY A 135 -10.90 -4.76 13.62
N GLY A 136 -10.42 -5.22 12.46
CA GLY A 136 -9.17 -4.79 11.87
C GLY A 136 -9.21 -3.34 11.37
N HIS A 137 -8.04 -2.77 11.09
CA HIS A 137 -7.92 -1.36 10.73
C HIS A 137 -7.49 -1.19 9.27
N LEU A 138 -8.10 -0.23 8.57
CA LEU A 138 -7.67 0.21 7.25
C LEU A 138 -7.07 1.62 7.35
N VAL A 139 -5.86 1.79 6.83
CA VAL A 139 -5.27 3.10 6.55
C VAL A 139 -5.22 3.29 5.04
N LEU A 140 -6.07 4.18 4.54
CA LEU A 140 -6.17 4.48 3.11
C LEU A 140 -5.58 5.87 2.82
N GLN A 141 -4.66 5.95 1.87
CA GLN A 141 -4.24 7.20 1.26
C GLN A 141 -4.68 7.18 -0.20
N THR A 142 -5.35 8.22 -0.66
CA THR A 142 -5.90 8.31 -2.02
C THR A 142 -5.92 9.76 -2.48
N TYR A 143 -5.80 9.99 -3.78
CA TYR A 143 -5.91 11.32 -4.34
C TYR A 143 -7.37 11.79 -4.47
N ILE A 144 -7.62 13.07 -4.17
CA ILE A 144 -8.92 13.72 -4.33
C ILE A 144 -8.83 14.71 -5.50
N GLY A 145 -9.75 14.61 -6.46
CA GLY A 145 -9.84 15.49 -7.62
C GLY A 145 -8.70 15.35 -8.66
N VAL A 146 -7.79 14.38 -8.48
CA VAL A 146 -6.68 14.13 -9.41
C VAL A 146 -7.14 13.21 -10.54
N THR A 147 -6.67 13.47 -11.76
CA THR A 147 -7.02 12.69 -12.96
C THR A 147 -5.83 12.27 -13.81
N TYR A 148 -4.64 12.79 -13.53
CA TYR A 148 -3.42 12.52 -14.28
C TYR A 148 -2.19 12.74 -13.41
N TRP A 149 -1.08 12.10 -13.79
CA TRP A 149 0.25 12.45 -13.31
C TRP A 149 1.06 13.15 -14.40
N VAL A 150 2.16 13.78 -13.99
CA VAL A 150 3.06 14.51 -14.88
C VAL A 150 4.44 13.87 -14.79
N ASP A 151 5.01 13.49 -15.94
CA ASP A 151 6.37 12.95 -15.99
C ASP A 151 7.44 14.04 -15.89
N LYS A 152 8.71 13.64 -15.85
CA LYS A 152 9.84 14.57 -15.74
C LYS A 152 9.99 15.46 -16.98
N GLU A 153 9.45 15.04 -18.12
CA GLU A 153 9.37 15.81 -19.36
C GLU A 153 8.15 16.75 -19.41
N GLY A 154 7.26 16.69 -18.42
CA GLY A 154 6.05 17.51 -18.35
C GLY A 154 4.83 16.92 -19.08
N ASN A 155 4.92 15.69 -19.58
CA ASN A 155 3.78 15.04 -20.24
C ASN A 155 2.74 14.61 -19.23
N LYS A 156 1.47 14.85 -19.56
CA LYS A 156 0.33 14.43 -18.74
C LYS A 156 -0.16 13.06 -19.18
N THR A 157 -0.25 12.14 -18.23
CA THR A 157 -0.79 10.80 -18.46
C THR A 157 -1.94 10.55 -17.48
N PRO A 158 -3.16 10.24 -17.97
CA PRO A 158 -4.24 9.82 -17.10
C PRO A 158 -3.86 8.54 -16.35
N ASP A 159 -3.92 8.56 -15.01
CA ASP A 159 -3.67 7.35 -14.21
C ASP A 159 -4.56 7.22 -12.97
N SER A 160 -5.48 8.16 -12.74
CA SER A 160 -6.20 8.26 -11.48
C SER A 160 -7.69 8.47 -11.73
N LEU A 161 -8.51 7.66 -11.06
CA LEU A 161 -9.94 7.86 -11.01
C LEU A 161 -10.24 9.16 -10.26
N CYS A 162 -11.02 10.06 -10.87
CA CYS A 162 -11.43 11.30 -10.20
C CYS A 162 -12.36 11.01 -9.02
N LEU A 163 -11.81 11.07 -7.82
CA LEU A 163 -12.53 10.85 -6.56
C LEU A 163 -12.87 12.17 -5.87
N ASP A 164 -13.94 12.12 -5.08
CA ASP A 164 -14.32 13.13 -4.11
C ASP A 164 -14.39 12.49 -2.71
N THR A 165 -14.21 13.31 -1.68
CA THR A 165 -14.13 12.84 -0.29
C THR A 165 -15.41 12.13 0.17
N ASP A 166 -16.58 12.67 -0.19
CA ASP A 166 -17.88 12.09 0.20
C ASP A 166 -18.05 10.69 -0.38
N PHE A 167 -17.68 10.49 -1.65
CA PHE A 167 -17.71 9.19 -2.29
C PHE A 167 -16.76 8.19 -1.61
N VAL A 168 -15.53 8.60 -1.27
CA VAL A 168 -14.57 7.72 -0.58
C VAL A 168 -15.10 7.32 0.79
N LEU A 169 -15.53 8.29 1.61
CA LEU A 169 -16.06 8.03 2.95
C LEU A 169 -17.31 7.15 2.92
N LYS A 170 -18.23 7.40 1.97
CA LYS A 170 -19.40 6.55 1.77
C LYS A 170 -19.01 5.13 1.38
N THR A 171 -18.06 4.97 0.47
CA THR A 171 -17.57 3.65 0.05
C THR A 171 -16.98 2.87 1.23
N LEU A 172 -16.18 3.53 2.07
CA LEU A 172 -15.62 2.93 3.28
C LEU A 172 -16.71 2.53 4.28
N SER A 173 -17.69 3.40 4.52
CA SER A 173 -18.83 3.11 5.39
C SER A 173 -19.65 1.91 4.91
N GLU A 174 -19.94 1.84 3.60
CA GLU A 174 -20.65 0.71 2.98
C GLU A 174 -19.83 -0.59 2.98
N ALA A 175 -18.51 -0.51 3.10
CA ALA A 175 -17.62 -1.65 3.30
C ALA A 175 -17.48 -2.06 4.78
N GLY A 176 -18.14 -1.34 5.71
CA GLY A 176 -18.18 -1.67 7.13
C GLY A 176 -17.11 -0.98 7.98
N PHE A 177 -16.42 0.03 7.45
CA PHE A 177 -15.49 0.85 8.23
C PHE A 177 -16.20 1.99 8.95
N THR A 178 -15.74 2.33 10.15
CA THR A 178 -16.30 3.38 11.02
C THR A 178 -15.26 4.43 11.36
#